data_AF-A0A822F9E9-F1
#
_entry.id   AF-A0A822F9E9-F1
#
_cell.length_a   1.000
_cell.length_b   1.000
_cell.length_c   1.000
_cell.angle_alpha   90.00
_cell.angle_beta   90.00
_cell.angle_gamma   90.00
#
_symmetry.space_group_name_H-M   'P 1'
#
loop_
_entity.id
_entity.type
_entity.pdbx_description
1 polymer ?
#
loop_
_entity_poly.entity_id
_entity_poly.type
_entity_poly.pdbx_seq_one_letter_code
_entity_poly.pdbx_strand_id
1 'polypeptide(L)'
;IEKFEILLKSDRIDLKELKNLAFNGCPSDNGIRSLTWKILLNYLLLDRTQWASHLAKQRELYRGYIRETIIQPGLKSTSLSDIVDHPLSSAPDSSWTAYFKENEILLQIDKDVRRLCPDLCFFQRKTDYPCAEIMNQEIGFENLRKRIVSTSLKVESQSQSRLTGRLEFQSNQILRKNKTNSSNFISDDNEYEVLADGCEAHWEVVERILFVFSKLNSGQSYVQGMNEIIGPIYYTFATDPNVEWRGKIKRTYVS
;
A
#
# COMPACT_ATOMS: atom_id res chain seq x y z
N ILE A 1 25.58 -20.50 0.49
CA ILE A 1 24.70 -20.13 1.63
C ILE A 1 25.56 -19.75 2.85
N GLU A 2 26.42 -20.63 3.34
CA GLU A 2 27.29 -20.38 4.51
C GLU A 2 28.06 -19.03 4.47
N LYS A 3 28.71 -18.69 3.35
CA LYS A 3 29.41 -17.39 3.20
C LYS A 3 28.50 -16.18 3.43
N PHE A 4 27.25 -16.22 2.94
CA PHE A 4 26.28 -15.16 3.21
C PHE A 4 25.92 -15.11 4.69
N GLU A 5 25.70 -16.26 5.32
CA GLU A 5 25.34 -16.29 6.74
C GLU A 5 26.45 -15.74 7.63
N ILE A 6 27.72 -16.08 7.34
CA ILE A 6 28.87 -15.54 8.06
C ILE A 6 28.92 -14.02 7.89
N LEU A 7 28.88 -13.52 6.65
CA LEU A 7 28.97 -12.09 6.35
C LEU A 7 27.81 -11.28 6.97
N LEU A 8 26.59 -11.80 6.90
CA LEU A 8 25.39 -11.12 7.42
C LEU A 8 25.27 -11.18 8.96
N LYS A 9 26.01 -12.09 9.61
CA LYS A 9 26.11 -12.18 11.07
C LYS A 9 27.19 -11.28 11.66
N SER A 10 28.15 -10.79 10.87
CA SER A 10 29.19 -9.84 11.30
C SER A 10 28.61 -8.52 11.78
N ASP A 11 29.12 -7.94 12.87
CA ASP A 11 28.63 -6.66 13.43
C ASP A 11 28.69 -5.51 12.43
N ARG A 12 29.74 -5.50 11.59
CA ARG A 12 29.85 -4.63 10.43
C ARG A 12 29.93 -5.46 9.17
N ILE A 13 29.05 -5.14 8.22
CA ILE A 13 28.90 -5.86 6.97
C ILE A 13 29.78 -5.21 5.91
N ASP A 14 30.67 -5.99 5.30
CA ASP A 14 31.43 -5.55 4.14
C ASP A 14 30.53 -5.52 2.90
N LEU A 15 30.21 -4.30 2.45
CA LEU A 15 29.35 -4.08 1.29
C LEU A 15 29.99 -4.57 -0.02
N LYS A 16 31.32 -4.51 -0.15
CA LYS A 16 32.02 -4.96 -1.35
C LYS A 16 31.96 -6.47 -1.45
N GLU A 17 32.20 -7.17 -0.33
CA GLU A 17 32.05 -8.62 -0.28
C GLU A 17 30.60 -9.04 -0.53
N LEU A 18 29.64 -8.35 0.07
CA LEU A 18 28.22 -8.64 -0.13
C LEU A 18 27.81 -8.51 -1.60
N LYS A 19 28.26 -7.44 -2.28
CA LYS A 19 28.02 -7.24 -3.72
C LYS A 19 28.64 -8.35 -4.55
N ASN A 20 29.87 -8.76 -4.25
CA ASN A 20 30.54 -9.85 -4.97
C ASN A 20 29.80 -11.18 -4.80
N LEU A 21 29.35 -11.49 -3.57
CA LEU A 21 28.57 -12.70 -3.31
C LEU A 21 27.20 -12.67 -4.00
N ALA A 22 26.53 -11.51 -4.00
CA ALA A 22 25.21 -11.35 -4.60
C ALA A 22 25.21 -11.20 -6.13
N PHE A 23 26.39 -10.97 -6.75
CA PHE A 23 26.51 -10.73 -8.19
C PHE A 23 25.94 -11.88 -9.04
N ASN A 24 26.17 -13.13 -8.60
CA ASN A 24 25.65 -14.33 -9.26
C ASN A 24 24.30 -14.80 -8.70
N GLY A 25 23.61 -13.93 -7.97
CA GLY A 25 22.34 -14.22 -7.33
C GLY A 25 22.44 -14.39 -5.81
N CYS A 26 21.28 -14.32 -5.16
CA CYS A 26 21.15 -14.40 -3.71
C CYS A 26 20.25 -15.59 -3.33
N PRO A 27 20.64 -16.44 -2.35
CA PRO A 27 19.83 -17.56 -1.89
C PRO A 27 18.45 -17.16 -1.37
N SER A 28 17.42 -17.99 -1.62
CA SER A 28 16.06 -17.78 -1.11
C SER A 28 15.91 -18.15 0.37
N ASP A 29 16.77 -19.03 0.85
CA ASP A 29 16.67 -19.68 2.15
C ASP A 29 16.94 -18.72 3.31
N ASN A 30 16.36 -19.03 4.47
CA ASN A 30 16.64 -18.38 5.75
C ASN A 30 16.53 -16.83 5.75
N GLY A 31 15.81 -16.24 4.79
CA GLY A 31 15.66 -14.78 4.68
C GLY A 31 16.90 -14.06 4.17
N ILE A 32 17.89 -14.79 3.62
CA ILE A 32 19.15 -14.22 3.13
C ILE A 32 18.89 -13.18 2.04
N ARG A 33 18.00 -13.48 1.07
CA ARG A 33 17.61 -12.53 0.03
C ARG A 33 17.02 -11.24 0.58
N SER A 34 16.06 -11.36 1.50
CA SER A 34 15.43 -10.21 2.16
C SER A 34 16.48 -9.33 2.86
N LEU A 35 17.35 -9.93 3.67
CA LEU A 35 18.35 -9.15 4.40
C LEU A 35 19.39 -8.51 3.47
N THR A 36 19.84 -9.26 2.46
CA THR A 36 20.80 -8.77 1.46
C THR A 36 20.21 -7.59 0.68
N TRP A 37 18.96 -7.69 0.24
CA TRP A 37 18.29 -6.62 -0.50
C TRP A 37 18.08 -5.38 0.36
N LYS A 38 17.72 -5.53 1.63
CA LYS A 38 17.63 -4.38 2.56
C LYS A 38 18.96 -3.62 2.67
N ILE A 39 20.09 -4.31 2.65
CA ILE A 39 21.42 -3.67 2.69
C ILE A 39 21.77 -3.06 1.34
N LEU A 40 21.60 -3.80 0.23
CA LEU A 40 21.96 -3.33 -1.12
C LEU A 40 21.10 -2.16 -1.59
N LEU A 41 19.85 -2.08 -1.14
CA LEU A 41 18.95 -0.95 -1.36
C LEU A 41 19.18 0.21 -0.36
N ASN A 42 20.24 0.14 0.46
CA ASN A 42 20.60 1.12 1.49
C ASN A 42 19.51 1.39 2.54
N TYR A 43 18.59 0.43 2.74
CA TYR A 43 17.58 0.53 3.79
C TYR A 43 18.15 0.17 5.16
N LEU A 44 19.03 -0.82 5.24
CA LEU A 44 19.77 -1.16 6.45
C LEU A 44 21.19 -0.61 6.39
N LEU A 45 21.64 -0.07 7.52
CA LEU A 45 23.01 0.41 7.71
C LEU A 45 24.00 -0.77 7.70
N LEU A 46 25.27 -0.53 7.38
CA LEU A 46 26.31 -1.57 7.43
C LEU A 46 26.65 -2.00 8.86
N ASP A 47 26.34 -1.15 9.84
CA ASP A 47 26.53 -1.42 11.27
C ASP A 47 25.25 -1.97 11.88
N ARG A 48 25.28 -3.24 12.29
CA ARG A 48 24.13 -3.99 12.80
C ARG A 48 23.63 -3.48 14.14
N THR A 49 24.52 -2.88 14.94
CA THR A 49 24.15 -2.36 16.27
C THR A 49 23.10 -1.26 16.18
N GLN A 50 23.04 -0.56 15.03
CA GLN A 50 22.13 0.55 14.78
C GLN A 50 20.81 0.12 14.13
N TRP A 51 20.64 -1.16 13.77
CA TRP A 51 19.47 -1.61 13.02
C TRP A 51 18.16 -1.40 13.79
N ALA A 52 18.13 -1.75 15.08
CA ALA A 52 16.91 -1.66 15.87
C ALA A 52 16.40 -0.21 15.98
N SER A 53 17.28 0.73 16.31
CA SER A 53 16.93 2.15 16.41
C SER A 53 16.59 2.77 15.05
N HIS A 54 17.36 2.43 14.01
CA HIS A 54 17.10 2.88 12.64
C HIS A 54 15.73 2.41 12.15
N LEU A 55 15.41 1.13 12.28
CA LEU A 55 14.13 0.57 11.85
C LEU A 55 12.95 1.16 12.62
N ALA A 56 13.08 1.37 13.93
CA ALA A 56 12.06 2.02 14.73
C ALA A 56 11.77 3.44 14.20
N LYS A 57 12.82 4.23 13.95
CA LYS A 57 12.72 5.58 13.39
C LYS A 57 12.08 5.60 12.00
N GLN A 58 12.55 4.75 11.07
CA GLN A 58 12.01 4.70 9.70
C GLN A 58 10.55 4.26 9.67
N ARG A 59 10.17 3.28 10.49
CA ARG A 59 8.78 2.82 10.58
C ARG A 59 7.89 3.90 11.18
N GLU A 60 8.36 4.68 12.16
CA GLU A 60 7.59 5.81 12.69
C GLU A 60 7.42 6.95 11.70
N LEU A 61 8.48 7.27 10.96
CA LEU A 61 8.42 8.26 9.89
C LEU A 61 7.37 7.90 8.83
N TYR A 62 7.35 6.63 8.39
CA TYR A 62 6.35 6.14 7.45
C TYR A 62 4.92 6.24 8.00
N ARG A 63 4.71 5.98 9.30
CA ARG A 63 3.39 6.17 9.94
C ARG A 63 2.98 7.64 9.98
N GLY A 64 3.93 8.55 10.22
CA GLY A 64 3.71 9.99 10.07
C GLY A 64 3.20 10.34 8.67
N TYR A 65 3.86 9.84 7.61
CA TYR A 65 3.40 10.07 6.24
C TYR A 65 2.00 9.53 5.97
N ILE A 66 1.66 8.35 6.51
CA ILE A 66 0.30 7.81 6.39
C ILE A 66 -0.73 8.77 7.00
N ARG A 67 -0.46 9.27 8.22
CA ARG A 67 -1.37 10.20 8.91
C ARG A 67 -1.56 11.49 8.12
N GLU A 68 -0.48 12.05 7.59
CA GLU A 68 -0.51 13.32 6.85
C GLU A 68 -1.11 13.20 5.44
N THR A 69 -0.89 12.08 4.75
CA THR A 69 -1.27 11.95 3.33
C THR A 69 -2.58 11.21 3.09
N ILE A 70 -2.94 10.28 3.98
CA ILE A 70 -4.14 9.44 3.84
C ILE A 70 -5.20 9.85 4.87
N ILE A 71 -4.80 10.14 6.12
CA ILE A 71 -5.72 10.43 7.23
C ILE A 71 -6.18 11.89 7.26
N GLN A 72 -5.30 12.83 6.94
CA GLN A 72 -5.65 14.23 6.84
C GLN A 72 -5.59 14.69 5.38
N PRO A 73 -6.54 14.29 4.50
CA PRO A 73 -6.63 14.90 3.18
C PRO A 73 -7.11 16.33 3.35
N GLY A 74 -6.20 17.28 3.47
CA GLY A 74 -6.43 18.70 3.19
C GLY A 74 -7.53 19.42 3.97
N LEU A 75 -8.10 18.85 5.06
CA LEU A 75 -9.04 19.52 5.98
C LEU A 75 -8.31 20.58 6.82
N LYS A 76 -7.70 21.56 6.15
CA LYS A 76 -7.31 22.84 6.72
C LYS A 76 -8.38 23.87 6.35
N SER A 77 -9.64 23.60 6.69
CA SER A 77 -10.67 24.65 6.64
C SER A 77 -10.84 25.25 8.02
N THR A 78 -10.28 26.44 8.17
CA THR A 78 -10.68 27.40 9.21
C THR A 78 -11.68 28.35 8.55
N SER A 79 -12.97 27.99 8.60
CA SER A 79 -14.19 28.83 8.57
C SER A 79 -14.41 29.92 7.49
N LEU A 80 -13.44 30.27 6.64
CA LEU A 80 -13.56 31.29 5.58
C LEU A 80 -13.08 30.80 4.20
N SER A 81 -12.30 29.72 4.14
CA SER A 81 -11.85 29.08 2.89
C SER A 81 -12.97 28.36 2.13
N ASP A 82 -13.99 27.86 2.83
CA ASP A 82 -15.06 27.03 2.26
C ASP A 82 -16.00 27.78 1.27
N ILE A 83 -15.99 29.12 1.29
CA ILE A 83 -16.79 29.93 0.37
C ILE A 83 -16.08 30.11 -0.98
N VAL A 84 -14.74 30.09 -0.99
CA VAL A 84 -13.92 30.36 -2.17
C VAL A 84 -13.40 29.07 -2.80
N ASP A 85 -13.16 28.03 -1.99
CA ASP A 85 -12.65 26.75 -2.43
C ASP A 85 -13.72 25.65 -2.34
N HIS A 86 -14.35 25.36 -3.47
CA HIS A 86 -15.45 24.41 -3.59
C HIS A 86 -15.16 23.33 -4.64
N PRO A 87 -15.85 22.16 -4.63
CA PRO A 87 -15.61 21.05 -5.55
C PRO A 87 -15.67 21.40 -7.05
N LEU A 88 -16.37 22.47 -7.42
CA LEU A 88 -16.47 22.95 -8.80
C LEU A 88 -15.54 24.13 -9.12
N SER A 89 -14.59 24.46 -8.25
CA SER A 89 -13.78 25.67 -8.39
C SER A 89 -12.81 25.48 -9.55
N SER A 90 -12.75 26.47 -10.44
CA SER A 90 -11.78 26.49 -11.54
C SER A 90 -10.47 27.18 -11.16
N ALA A 91 -10.31 27.54 -9.88
CA ALA A 91 -9.10 28.19 -9.39
C ALA A 91 -7.91 27.21 -9.43
N PRO A 92 -6.76 27.58 -10.03
CA PRO A 92 -5.62 26.69 -10.17
C PRO A 92 -4.95 26.33 -8.83
N ASP A 93 -5.21 27.08 -7.77
CA ASP A 93 -4.75 26.87 -6.39
C ASP A 93 -5.80 26.20 -5.47
N SER A 94 -6.93 25.76 -6.04
CA SER A 94 -7.99 25.05 -5.30
C SER A 94 -7.51 23.72 -4.73
N SER A 95 -7.81 23.45 -3.45
CA SER A 95 -7.57 22.16 -2.82
C SER A 95 -8.38 21.03 -3.47
N TRP A 96 -9.53 21.36 -4.09
CA TRP A 96 -10.35 20.42 -4.84
C TRP A 96 -9.70 20.00 -6.15
N THR A 97 -9.08 20.92 -6.90
CA THR A 97 -8.31 20.58 -8.11
C THR A 97 -7.17 19.60 -7.77
N ALA A 98 -6.45 19.84 -6.66
CA ALA A 98 -5.43 18.93 -6.17
C ALA A 98 -6.03 17.58 -5.74
N TYR A 99 -7.13 17.57 -5.00
CA TYR A 99 -7.83 16.36 -4.56
C TYR A 99 -8.30 15.49 -5.73
N PHE A 100 -8.88 16.07 -6.78
CA PHE A 100 -9.30 15.31 -7.96
C PHE A 100 -8.11 14.72 -8.71
N LYS A 101 -7.04 15.49 -8.91
CA LYS A 101 -5.81 14.99 -9.52
C LYS A 101 -5.18 13.86 -8.71
N GLU A 102 -5.25 13.95 -7.39
CA GLU A 102 -4.80 12.87 -6.49
C GLU A 102 -5.67 11.61 -6.63
N ASN A 103 -6.99 11.77 -6.78
CA ASN A 103 -7.88 10.64 -6.99
C ASN A 103 -7.66 9.98 -8.37
N GLU A 104 -7.31 10.73 -9.42
CA GLU A 104 -6.90 10.16 -10.70
C GLU A 104 -5.64 9.29 -10.56
N ILE A 105 -4.63 9.79 -9.82
CA ILE A 105 -3.42 9.02 -9.51
C ILE A 105 -3.77 7.77 -8.70
N LEU A 106 -4.63 7.89 -7.69
CA LEU A 106 -5.06 6.76 -6.87
C LEU A 106 -5.77 5.69 -7.70
N LEU A 107 -6.67 6.08 -8.60
CA LEU A 107 -7.35 5.16 -9.53
C LEU A 107 -6.37 4.47 -10.48
N GLN A 108 -5.33 5.17 -10.93
CA GLN A 108 -4.30 4.56 -11.76
C GLN A 108 -3.51 3.50 -10.98
N ILE A 109 -3.11 3.83 -9.75
CA ILE A 109 -2.42 2.90 -8.85
C ILE A 109 -3.29 1.67 -8.59
N ASP A 110 -4.55 1.84 -8.18
CA ASP A 110 -5.50 0.73 -7.89
C ASP A 110 -5.58 -0.24 -9.09
N LYS A 111 -5.78 0.29 -10.30
CA LYS A 111 -5.84 -0.52 -11.52
C LYS A 111 -4.57 -1.32 -11.79
N ASP A 112 -3.41 -0.77 -11.48
CA ASP A 112 -2.11 -1.39 -11.76
C ASP A 112 -1.72 -2.41 -10.67
N VAL A 113 -2.01 -2.15 -9.40
CA VAL A 113 -1.71 -3.10 -8.31
C VAL A 113 -2.65 -4.30 -8.31
N ARG A 114 -3.90 -4.16 -8.78
CA ARG A 114 -4.80 -5.31 -8.96
C ARG A 114 -4.25 -6.34 -9.96
N ARG A 115 -3.55 -5.85 -10.98
CA ARG A 115 -2.92 -6.67 -12.04
C ARG A 115 -1.47 -7.07 -11.70
N LEU A 116 -0.99 -6.78 -10.50
CA LEU A 116 0.39 -7.08 -10.11
C LEU A 116 0.60 -8.59 -9.90
N CYS A 117 1.44 -9.20 -10.73
CA CYS A 117 1.80 -10.62 -10.67
C CYS A 117 0.58 -11.55 -10.51
N PRO A 118 -0.36 -11.59 -11.48
CA PRO A 118 -1.65 -12.27 -11.34
C PRO A 118 -1.52 -13.78 -11.12
N ASP A 119 -0.46 -14.40 -11.65
CA ASP A 119 -0.16 -15.83 -11.45
C ASP A 119 0.25 -16.17 -10.01
N LEU A 120 0.56 -15.14 -9.20
CA LEU A 120 0.95 -15.28 -7.81
C LEU A 120 -0.18 -14.81 -6.90
N CYS A 121 -0.96 -15.76 -6.35
CA CYS A 121 -2.07 -15.47 -5.43
C CYS A 121 -1.65 -14.71 -4.16
N PHE A 122 -0.35 -14.57 -3.88
CA PHE A 122 0.20 -13.81 -2.75
C PHE A 122 -0.43 -12.42 -2.62
N PHE A 123 -0.52 -11.67 -3.71
CA PHE A 123 -0.98 -10.28 -3.65
C PHE A 123 -2.46 -10.15 -3.28
N GLN A 124 -3.28 -11.15 -3.63
CA GLN A 124 -4.71 -11.19 -3.31
C GLN A 124 -4.99 -11.61 -1.87
N ARG A 125 -4.04 -12.31 -1.23
CA ARG A 125 -4.19 -12.78 0.14
C ARG A 125 -4.18 -11.63 1.14
N LYS A 126 -4.85 -11.85 2.28
CA LYS A 126 -4.76 -11.01 3.46
C LYS A 126 -3.33 -10.98 4.01
N THR A 127 -2.85 -9.79 4.36
CA THR A 127 -1.62 -9.63 5.14
C THR A 127 -1.87 -9.89 6.62
N ASP A 128 -0.89 -10.50 7.29
CA ASP A 128 -0.89 -10.67 8.75
C ASP A 128 -0.69 -9.34 9.51
N TYR A 129 -0.26 -8.29 8.80
CA TYR A 129 0.10 -6.99 9.36
C TYR A 129 -0.69 -5.84 8.70
N PRO A 130 -2.03 -5.80 8.83
CA PRO A 130 -2.83 -4.71 8.29
C PRO A 130 -2.45 -3.39 8.94
N CYS A 131 -2.51 -2.29 8.19
CA CYS A 131 -2.35 -0.95 8.75
C CYS A 131 -3.57 -0.58 9.61
N ALA A 132 -3.53 -0.91 10.91
CA ALA A 132 -4.64 -0.67 11.84
C ALA A 132 -5.07 0.80 11.89
N GLU A 133 -4.12 1.73 11.73
CA GLU A 133 -4.42 3.17 11.68
C GLU A 133 -5.33 3.53 10.50
N ILE A 134 -5.33 2.79 9.39
CA ILE A 134 -6.21 3.02 8.23
C ILE A 134 -7.46 2.14 8.31
N MET A 135 -7.31 0.91 8.82
CA MET A 135 -8.33 -0.13 8.73
C MET A 135 -9.33 -0.15 9.90
N ASN A 136 -8.96 0.39 11.06
CA ASN A 136 -9.82 0.40 12.25
C ASN A 136 -10.42 1.78 12.56
N GLN A 137 -10.49 2.67 11.57
CA GLN A 137 -10.99 4.02 11.81
C GLN A 137 -12.51 4.04 12.01
N GLU A 138 -12.96 4.95 12.88
CA GLU A 138 -14.36 5.16 13.25
C GLU A 138 -15.27 5.41 12.04
N ILE A 139 -16.59 5.23 12.26
CA ILE A 139 -17.64 5.49 11.28
C ILE A 139 -17.52 6.95 10.80
N GLY A 140 -17.19 7.14 9.52
CA GLY A 140 -17.05 8.46 8.90
C GLY A 140 -15.69 8.76 8.26
N PHE A 141 -14.68 7.93 8.53
CA PHE A 141 -13.36 8.10 7.91
C PHE A 141 -13.28 7.53 6.48
N GLU A 142 -12.75 8.31 5.54
CA GLU A 142 -12.58 7.94 4.12
C GLU A 142 -11.17 7.35 3.88
N ASN A 143 -11.03 6.03 3.94
CA ASN A 143 -9.79 5.34 3.54
C ASN A 143 -9.64 5.27 2.01
N LEU A 144 -8.47 4.84 1.51
CA LEU A 144 -8.19 4.76 0.06
C LEU A 144 -9.26 3.94 -0.68
N ARG A 145 -9.66 2.79 -0.13
CA ARG A 145 -10.73 1.94 -0.67
C ARG A 145 -12.04 2.73 -0.87
N LYS A 146 -12.49 3.49 0.14
CA LYS A 146 -13.69 4.34 0.05
C LYS A 146 -13.53 5.47 -0.96
N ARG A 147 -12.36 6.13 -1.01
CA ARG A 147 -12.05 7.18 -2.00
C ARG A 147 -12.13 6.66 -3.43
N ILE A 148 -11.60 5.47 -3.69
CA ILE A 148 -11.65 4.80 -4.99
C ILE A 148 -13.10 4.56 -5.40
N VAL A 149 -13.89 3.92 -4.54
CA VAL A 149 -15.32 3.63 -4.81
C VAL A 149 -16.09 4.93 -5.07
N SER A 150 -15.93 5.94 -4.22
CA SER A 150 -16.57 7.27 -4.35
C SER A 150 -16.20 7.95 -5.66
N THR A 151 -14.93 7.88 -6.08
CA THR A 151 -14.46 8.48 -7.33
C THR A 151 -14.98 7.73 -8.56
N SER A 152 -14.94 6.40 -8.56
CA SER A 152 -15.45 5.59 -9.67
C SER A 152 -16.94 5.82 -9.93
N LEU A 153 -17.76 5.87 -8.86
CA LEU A 153 -19.20 6.15 -8.97
C LEU A 153 -19.48 7.55 -9.55
N LYS A 154 -18.67 8.56 -9.19
CA LYS A 154 -18.79 9.90 -9.76
C LYS A 154 -18.49 9.90 -11.27
N VAL A 155 -17.43 9.20 -11.70
CA VAL A 155 -17.08 9.07 -13.13
C VAL A 155 -18.19 8.36 -13.91
N GLU A 156 -18.76 7.28 -13.35
CA GLU A 156 -19.86 6.53 -13.99
C GLU A 156 -21.15 7.35 -14.10
N SER A 157 -21.52 8.11 -13.06
CA SER A 157 -22.70 8.97 -13.11
C SER A 157 -22.61 10.07 -14.19
N GLN A 158 -21.38 10.48 -14.54
CA GLN A 158 -21.12 11.45 -15.60
C GLN A 158 -21.08 10.81 -17.00
N SER A 159 -20.60 9.57 -17.11
CA SER A 159 -20.54 8.84 -18.39
C SER A 159 -21.88 8.23 -18.80
N GLN A 160 -22.78 7.89 -17.85
CA GLN A 160 -24.12 7.37 -18.16
C GLN A 160 -25.06 8.36 -18.87
N SER A 161 -24.68 9.64 -19.03
CA SER A 161 -25.37 10.56 -19.94
C SER A 161 -25.17 10.18 -21.42
N ARG A 162 -24.18 9.34 -21.76
CA ARG A 162 -23.89 8.90 -23.12
C ARG A 162 -23.49 7.42 -23.15
N LEU A 163 -24.47 6.58 -23.46
CA LEU A 163 -24.38 5.15 -23.83
C LEU A 163 -24.39 4.14 -22.67
N THR A 164 -25.49 3.39 -22.66
CA THR A 164 -25.74 2.15 -21.91
C THR A 164 -24.77 1.04 -22.32
N GLY A 165 -23.95 0.56 -21.38
CA GLY A 165 -22.96 -0.50 -21.58
C GLY A 165 -22.37 -1.01 -20.26
N ARG A 166 -23.25 -1.57 -19.43
CA ARG A 166 -23.11 -2.31 -18.16
C ARG A 166 -21.70 -2.75 -17.71
N LEU A 167 -21.18 -2.10 -16.66
CA LEU A 167 -20.34 -2.68 -15.60
C LEU A 167 -20.98 -2.26 -14.26
N GLU A 168 -21.93 -3.04 -13.78
CA GLU A 168 -22.58 -2.80 -12.49
C GLU A 168 -21.66 -3.33 -11.37
N PHE A 169 -20.68 -2.54 -10.93
CA PHE A 169 -20.00 -2.82 -9.66
C PHE A 169 -21.02 -2.65 -8.53
N GLN A 170 -21.57 -3.78 -8.06
CA GLN A 170 -22.55 -3.82 -6.97
C GLN A 170 -21.89 -3.41 -5.64
N SER A 171 -21.82 -2.11 -5.41
CA SER A 171 -21.56 -1.47 -4.11
C SER A 171 -22.73 -1.61 -3.12
N ASN A 172 -23.69 -2.51 -3.38
CA ASN A 172 -24.92 -2.69 -2.59
C ASN A 172 -24.85 -3.81 -1.53
N GLN A 173 -23.67 -4.21 -1.05
CA GLN A 173 -23.57 -5.15 0.09
C GLN A 173 -23.47 -4.49 1.47
N ILE A 174 -23.28 -3.18 1.57
CA ILE A 174 -23.22 -2.50 2.89
C ILE A 174 -24.62 -2.29 3.50
N LEU A 175 -25.72 -2.55 2.77
CA LEU A 175 -27.09 -2.27 3.25
C LEU A 175 -28.07 -3.46 3.35
N ARG A 176 -27.67 -4.72 3.22
CA ARG A 176 -28.63 -5.85 3.37
C ARG A 176 -28.32 -6.77 4.55
N LYS A 177 -28.94 -6.47 5.69
CA LYS A 177 -29.28 -7.48 6.70
C LYS A 177 -30.34 -8.44 6.14
N ASN A 178 -30.15 -9.73 6.37
CA ASN A 178 -31.06 -10.90 6.26
C ASN A 178 -31.36 -11.43 4.84
N LYS A 179 -30.87 -12.65 4.49
CA LYS A 179 -31.58 -13.96 4.60
C LYS A 179 -30.86 -15.07 3.78
N THR A 180 -30.53 -16.17 4.47
CA THR A 180 -30.53 -17.61 4.11
C THR A 180 -30.28 -18.14 2.67
N ASN A 181 -29.39 -19.14 2.64
CA ASN A 181 -29.34 -20.39 1.84
C ASN A 181 -29.01 -20.38 0.33
N SER A 182 -27.86 -20.99 0.04
CA SER A 182 -27.51 -21.91 -1.06
C SER A 182 -28.03 -21.63 -2.47
N SER A 183 -27.11 -21.30 -3.38
CA SER A 183 -26.93 -22.04 -4.64
C SER A 183 -25.62 -21.67 -5.33
N ASN A 184 -24.86 -22.70 -5.69
CA ASN A 184 -23.68 -22.65 -6.55
C ASN A 184 -23.96 -21.87 -7.84
N PHE A 185 -23.25 -20.76 -8.04
CA PHE A 185 -22.95 -20.22 -9.36
C PHE A 185 -21.45 -19.95 -9.41
N ILE A 186 -20.75 -20.75 -10.20
CA ILE A 186 -19.38 -20.46 -10.61
C ILE A 186 -19.51 -19.36 -11.67
N SER A 187 -19.30 -18.11 -11.26
CA SER A 187 -19.12 -16.99 -12.18
C SER A 187 -17.64 -16.81 -12.43
N ASP A 188 -17.25 -17.20 -13.65
CA ASP A 188 -15.98 -16.92 -14.29
C ASP A 188 -15.93 -15.43 -14.66
N ASP A 189 -15.48 -14.61 -13.73
CA ASP A 189 -14.97 -13.26 -13.96
C ASP A 189 -14.00 -12.97 -12.80
N ASN A 190 -12.79 -12.48 -13.09
CA ASN A 190 -11.74 -12.17 -12.12
C ASN A 190 -12.15 -11.01 -11.17
N GLU A 191 -13.18 -11.21 -10.37
CA GLU A 191 -13.68 -10.28 -9.37
C GLU A 191 -12.91 -10.51 -8.07
N TYR A 192 -11.91 -9.67 -7.84
CA TYR A 192 -11.10 -9.71 -6.63
C TYR A 192 -11.98 -9.51 -5.40
N GLU A 193 -12.06 -10.51 -4.52
CA GLU A 193 -12.87 -10.43 -3.30
C GLU A 193 -12.42 -9.27 -2.41
N VAL A 194 -13.36 -8.38 -2.06
CA VAL A 194 -13.12 -7.31 -1.10
C VAL A 194 -13.06 -7.91 0.30
N LEU A 195 -11.90 -7.79 0.96
CA LEU A 195 -11.73 -8.30 2.33
C LEU A 195 -12.59 -7.52 3.34
N ALA A 196 -13.04 -8.21 4.39
CA ALA A 196 -13.81 -7.63 5.48
C ALA A 196 -13.10 -6.45 6.17
N ASP A 197 -13.86 -5.58 6.83
CA ASP A 197 -13.33 -4.45 7.60
C ASP A 197 -12.26 -4.90 8.62
N GLY A 198 -11.22 -4.09 8.78
CA GLY A 198 -10.05 -4.43 9.60
C GLY A 198 -9.02 -5.35 8.91
N CYS A 199 -9.34 -5.89 7.72
CA CYS A 199 -8.41 -6.66 6.91
C CYS A 199 -7.82 -5.85 5.76
N GLU A 200 -6.62 -6.23 5.35
CA GLU A 200 -5.88 -5.60 4.27
C GLU A 200 -5.26 -6.67 3.38
N ALA A 201 -5.41 -6.52 2.07
CA ALA A 201 -4.78 -7.40 1.10
C ALA A 201 -3.34 -6.95 0.82
N HIS A 202 -2.49 -7.87 0.38
CA HIS A 202 -1.11 -7.53 0.01
C HIS A 202 -1.03 -6.49 -1.11
N TRP A 203 -1.95 -6.49 -2.08
CA TRP A 203 -2.04 -5.45 -3.12
C TRP A 203 -2.43 -4.07 -2.56
N GLU A 204 -3.27 -3.99 -1.53
CA GLU A 204 -3.64 -2.73 -0.85
C GLU A 204 -2.45 -2.13 -0.08
N VAL A 205 -1.56 -2.99 0.44
CA VAL A 205 -0.30 -2.53 1.02
C VAL A 205 0.57 -1.85 -0.05
N VAL A 206 0.66 -2.44 -1.24
CA VAL A 206 1.41 -1.86 -2.36
C VAL A 206 0.75 -0.55 -2.84
N GLU A 207 -0.58 -0.51 -2.95
CA GLU A 207 -1.34 0.71 -3.28
C GLU A 207 -0.96 1.86 -2.35
N ARG A 208 -1.01 1.63 -1.03
CA ARG A 208 -0.66 2.63 -0.04
C ARG A 208 0.80 3.08 -0.16
N ILE A 209 1.74 2.15 -0.37
CA ILE A 209 3.16 2.51 -0.51
C ILE A 209 3.33 3.45 -1.71
N LEU A 210 2.73 3.12 -2.86
CA LEU A 210 2.80 3.93 -4.07
C LEU A 210 2.09 5.27 -3.93
N PHE A 211 0.94 5.31 -3.24
CA PHE A 211 0.21 6.54 -2.99
C PHE A 211 0.98 7.48 -2.06
N VAL A 212 1.57 6.96 -0.97
CA VAL A 212 2.45 7.76 -0.11
C VAL A 212 3.65 8.27 -0.91
N PHE A 213 4.26 7.42 -1.74
CA PHE A 213 5.38 7.83 -2.59
C PHE A 213 5.00 8.98 -3.54
N SER A 214 3.86 8.91 -4.22
CA SER A 214 3.43 9.95 -5.17
C SER A 214 3.18 11.29 -4.48
N LYS A 215 2.62 11.26 -3.26
CA LYS A 215 2.39 12.45 -2.43
C LYS A 215 3.69 13.11 -1.97
N LEU A 216 4.70 12.32 -1.60
CA LEU A 216 6.00 12.84 -1.16
C LEU A 216 6.87 13.32 -2.33
N ASN A 217 6.62 12.82 -3.54
CA ASN A 217 7.43 13.10 -4.72
C ASN A 217 6.56 13.69 -5.84
N SER A 218 5.79 14.75 -5.57
CA SER A 218 4.80 15.30 -6.50
C SER A 218 5.36 15.73 -7.86
N GLY A 219 6.66 16.04 -7.94
CA GLY A 219 7.35 16.34 -9.21
C GLY A 219 7.48 15.13 -10.15
N GLN A 220 7.66 13.92 -9.60
CA GLN A 220 7.69 12.66 -10.38
C GLN A 220 6.32 11.98 -10.39
N SER A 221 5.64 12.00 -9.25
CA SER A 221 4.40 11.27 -8.95
C SER A 221 4.50 9.77 -9.25
N TYR A 222 3.36 9.09 -9.28
CA TYR A 222 3.26 7.73 -9.78
C TYR A 222 3.34 7.70 -11.32
N VAL A 223 4.04 6.70 -11.85
CA VAL A 223 4.07 6.37 -13.28
C VAL A 223 3.77 4.88 -13.44
N GLN A 224 2.98 4.53 -14.44
CA GLN A 224 2.67 3.13 -14.76
C GLN A 224 3.95 2.30 -14.90
N GLY A 225 3.97 1.12 -14.28
CA GLY A 225 5.14 0.24 -14.20
C GLY A 225 5.91 0.35 -12.88
N MET A 226 5.73 1.42 -12.09
CA MET A 226 6.32 1.50 -10.75
C MET A 226 5.82 0.39 -9.81
N ASN A 227 4.58 -0.07 -10.01
CA ASN A 227 4.01 -1.24 -9.34
C ASN A 227 4.84 -2.52 -9.57
N GLU A 228 5.39 -2.70 -10.77
CA GLU A 228 6.21 -3.87 -11.13
C GLU A 228 7.59 -3.83 -10.47
N ILE A 229 8.10 -2.63 -10.12
CA ILE A 229 9.36 -2.47 -9.39
C ILE A 229 9.17 -2.78 -7.91
N ILE A 230 8.11 -2.24 -7.28
CA ILE A 230 7.87 -2.44 -5.85
C ILE A 230 7.38 -3.86 -5.53
N GLY A 231 6.69 -4.53 -6.47
CA GLY A 231 6.14 -5.88 -6.27
C GLY A 231 7.17 -6.91 -5.77
N PRO A 232 8.28 -7.14 -6.48
CA PRO A 232 9.34 -8.07 -6.06
C PRO A 232 9.99 -7.69 -4.72
N ILE A 233 10.18 -6.39 -4.46
CA ILE A 233 10.75 -5.88 -3.21
C ILE A 233 9.81 -6.21 -2.05
N TYR A 234 8.53 -5.87 -2.20
CA TYR A 234 7.52 -6.12 -1.21
C TYR A 234 7.35 -7.61 -0.94
N TYR A 235 7.21 -8.43 -1.99
CA TYR A 235 7.12 -9.88 -1.87
C TYR A 235 8.30 -10.44 -1.07
N THR A 236 9.53 -10.09 -1.47
CA THR A 236 10.76 -10.57 -0.83
C THR A 236 10.80 -10.24 0.66
N PHE A 237 10.35 -9.05 1.07
CA PHE A 237 10.36 -8.62 2.47
C PHE A 237 9.18 -9.19 3.27
N ALA A 238 8.00 -9.29 2.66
CA ALA A 238 6.78 -9.77 3.30
C ALA A 238 6.79 -11.29 3.48
N THR A 239 7.58 -12.05 2.70
CA THR A 239 7.76 -13.49 2.85
C THR A 239 9.01 -13.87 3.65
N ASP A 240 9.67 -12.93 4.32
CA ASP A 240 10.86 -13.20 5.14
C ASP A 240 10.53 -14.23 6.25
N PRO A 241 11.26 -15.35 6.40
CA PRO A 241 10.92 -16.35 7.41
C PRO A 241 10.93 -15.78 8.84
N ASN A 242 11.71 -14.74 9.13
CA ASN A 242 11.71 -14.08 10.42
C ASN A 242 10.60 -13.01 10.50
N VAL A 243 9.66 -13.25 11.42
CA VAL A 243 8.46 -12.43 11.64
C VAL A 243 8.77 -11.00 12.12
N GLU A 244 9.91 -10.76 12.79
CA GLU A 244 10.32 -9.40 13.19
C GLU A 244 10.62 -8.51 11.97
N TRP A 245 11.13 -9.15 10.91
CA TRP A 245 11.41 -8.49 9.63
C TRP A 245 10.16 -8.25 8.78
N ARG A 246 9.08 -9.02 9.00
CA ARG A 246 7.80 -8.88 8.29
C ARG A 246 6.89 -7.76 8.80
N GLY A 247 7.12 -7.25 10.00
CA GLY A 247 6.34 -6.13 10.54
C GLY A 247 5.86 -6.26 11.98
N LYS A 248 6.22 -7.34 12.70
CA LYS A 248 5.86 -7.48 14.12
C LYS A 248 6.51 -6.35 14.94
N ILE A 249 5.70 -5.39 15.38
CA ILE A 249 6.07 -4.48 16.47
C ILE A 249 6.00 -5.36 17.73
N LYS A 250 7.10 -5.51 18.46
CA LYS A 250 7.02 -6.05 19.82
C LYS A 250 6.06 -5.15 20.59
N ARG A 251 4.85 -5.64 20.87
CA ARG A 251 4.02 -5.06 21.92
C ARG A 251 4.81 -5.28 23.20
N THR A 252 5.59 -4.29 23.61
CA THR A 252 6.01 -4.18 25.00
C THR A 252 4.71 -3.98 25.76
N TYR A 253 4.21 -5.07 26.35
CA TYR A 253 3.23 -4.95 27.41
C TYR A 253 3.94 -4.19 28.53
N VAL A 254 3.58 -2.93 28.72
CA VAL A 254 3.85 -2.24 29.96
C VAL A 254 2.89 -2.88 30.95
N SER A 255 3.42 -3.80 31.76
CA SER A 255 2.78 -4.36 32.94
C SER A 255 2.61 -3.30 34.02
#